data_AF-B4YPJ7-F1
#
_entry.id   AF-B4YPJ7-F1
#
_cell.length_a   1.000
_cell.length_b   1.000
_cell.length_c   1.000
_cell.angle_alpha   90.00
_cell.angle_beta   90.00
_cell.angle_gamma   90.00
#
_symmetry.space_group_name_H-M   'P 1'
#
loop_
_entity.id
_entity.type
_entity.pdbx_description
1 polymer ?
#
loop_
_entity_poly.entity_id
_entity_poly.type
_entity_poly.pdbx_seq_one_letter_code
_entity_poly.pdbx_strand_id
1 'polypeptide(L)'
;PRDVFLVIGNEIIEAPMADRNRYFETWAYRKLLKEYFQAGVKWTAAPKPQLLDAQYNLNFQFPQTGKPSRFVVTEFEPTFDAADFVRCGRDIFGQKSHVTNSLGIEWLQRHLEDEYRIHIIESHCPEALHIDTTLMPLAPGKILVNPEFVDVNKLPKILKSWDILVAPYPNHIPQNQLRLVSEWAGLNVLMLDEERVIVEKNQEPMIKALKDWGFKPIVCSFESYYPFLGSFHCAT
;
A
#
# COMPACT_ATOMS: atom_id res chain seq x y z
N PRO A 1 -7.24 4.63 -6.84
CA PRO A 1 -6.71 6.00 -6.58
C PRO A 1 -5.47 5.96 -5.69
N ARG A 2 -5.51 5.11 -4.65
CA ARG A 2 -4.42 4.85 -3.71
C ARG A 2 -3.06 4.64 -4.37
N ASP A 3 -3.01 3.89 -5.47
CA ASP A 3 -1.78 3.55 -6.18
C ASP A 3 -1.13 4.77 -6.83
N VAL A 4 -1.96 5.74 -7.22
CA VAL A 4 -1.60 6.85 -8.12
C VAL A 4 -1.20 8.10 -7.34
N PHE A 5 -1.78 8.31 -6.15
CA PHE A 5 -1.60 9.54 -5.39
C PHE A 5 -1.28 9.29 -3.93
N LEU A 6 -0.30 10.03 -3.41
CA LEU A 6 -0.03 10.13 -1.98
C LEU A 6 -0.49 11.50 -1.46
N VAL A 7 -1.22 11.52 -0.34
CA VAL A 7 -1.66 12.76 0.32
C VAL A 7 -0.86 12.96 1.60
N ILE A 8 -0.05 14.00 1.65
CA ILE A 8 0.85 14.33 2.78
C ILE A 8 0.56 15.76 3.25
N GLY A 9 -0.04 15.89 4.44
CA GLY A 9 -0.48 17.20 4.94
C GLY A 9 -1.46 17.87 3.96
N ASN A 10 -1.07 19.01 3.40
CA ASN A 10 -1.84 19.74 2.38
C ASN A 10 -1.31 19.55 0.95
N GLU A 11 -0.54 18.49 0.70
CA GLU A 11 0.07 18.17 -0.61
C GLU A 11 -0.48 16.87 -1.19
N ILE A 12 -0.81 16.90 -2.48
CA ILE A 12 -1.08 15.72 -3.31
C ILE A 12 0.12 15.48 -4.22
N ILE A 13 0.68 14.27 -4.16
CA ILE A 13 1.83 13.84 -4.95
C ILE A 13 1.38 12.79 -5.97
N GLU A 14 1.58 13.05 -7.27
CA GLU A 14 1.42 12.03 -8.33
C GLU A 14 2.62 11.08 -8.34
N ALA A 15 2.37 9.78 -8.24
CA ALA A 15 3.41 8.75 -8.20
C ALA A 15 4.05 8.50 -9.59
N PRO A 16 5.37 8.23 -9.67
CA PRO A 16 6.08 7.86 -10.89
C PRO A 16 5.94 6.34 -11.12
N MET A 17 4.74 5.93 -11.51
CA MET A 17 4.36 4.50 -11.55
C MET A 17 5.18 3.69 -12.56
N ALA A 18 5.48 2.44 -12.21
CA ALA A 18 6.35 1.57 -13.00
C ALA A 18 5.63 0.77 -14.10
N ASP A 19 4.30 0.71 -14.09
CA ASP A 19 3.53 0.00 -15.12
C ASP A 19 3.28 0.92 -16.34
N ARG A 20 3.79 0.50 -17.51
CA ARG A 20 3.63 1.19 -18.79
C ARG A 20 2.15 1.47 -19.12
N ASN A 21 1.23 0.57 -18.78
CA ASN A 21 -0.19 0.71 -19.10
C ASN A 21 -0.86 1.80 -18.26
N ARG A 22 -0.24 2.18 -17.14
CA ARG A 22 -0.81 3.12 -16.18
C ARG A 22 -0.22 4.53 -16.30
N TYR A 23 0.59 4.78 -17.33
CA TYR A 23 1.36 6.02 -17.52
C TYR A 23 0.51 7.30 -17.56
N PHE A 24 -0.76 7.20 -17.98
CA PHE A 24 -1.69 8.34 -18.07
C PHE A 24 -2.83 8.26 -17.05
N GLU A 25 -2.75 7.38 -16.04
CA GLU A 25 -3.86 7.09 -15.13
C GLU A 25 -4.29 8.31 -14.28
N THR A 26 -3.40 9.28 -14.07
CA THR A 26 -3.72 10.54 -13.36
C THR A 26 -4.75 11.39 -14.12
N TRP A 27 -4.94 11.18 -15.42
CA TRP A 27 -5.83 11.99 -16.27
C TRP A 27 -7.28 11.96 -15.82
N ALA A 28 -7.77 10.82 -15.33
CA ALA A 28 -9.13 10.67 -14.83
C ALA A 28 -9.42 11.60 -13.62
N TYR A 29 -8.38 12.00 -12.88
CA TYR A 29 -8.48 12.79 -11.66
C TYR A 29 -8.15 14.28 -11.87
N ARG A 30 -7.68 14.68 -13.06
CA ARG A 30 -7.19 16.05 -13.31
C ARG A 30 -8.24 17.15 -13.05
N LYS A 31 -9.53 16.85 -13.19
CA LYS A 31 -10.59 17.81 -12.81
C LYS A 31 -10.54 18.13 -11.32
N LEU A 32 -10.50 17.10 -10.47
CA LEU A 32 -10.43 17.24 -9.01
C LEU A 32 -9.10 17.86 -8.56
N LEU A 33 -7.98 17.42 -9.14
CA LEU A 33 -6.65 17.96 -8.79
C LEU A 33 -6.57 19.46 -9.07
N LYS A 34 -7.09 19.93 -10.21
CA LYS A 34 -7.16 21.37 -10.52
C LYS A 34 -8.09 22.11 -9.56
N GLU A 35 -9.22 21.53 -9.19
CA GLU A 35 -10.14 22.12 -8.22
C GLU A 35 -9.45 22.32 -6.85
N TYR A 36 -8.79 21.28 -6.32
CA TYR A 36 -8.05 21.37 -5.07
C TYR A 36 -6.87 22.36 -5.13
N PHE A 37 -6.14 22.37 -6.24
CA PHE A 37 -5.06 23.34 -6.45
C PHE A 37 -5.56 24.79 -6.41
N GLN A 38 -6.68 25.08 -7.07
CA GLN A 38 -7.31 26.42 -7.02
C GLN A 38 -7.79 26.78 -5.60
N ALA A 39 -8.12 25.78 -4.78
CA ALA A 39 -8.46 25.95 -3.37
C ALA A 39 -7.23 26.04 -2.42
N GLY A 40 -6.00 25.98 -2.95
CA GLY A 40 -4.77 26.17 -2.18
C GLY A 40 -4.04 24.89 -1.75
N VAL A 41 -4.46 23.71 -2.24
CA VAL A 41 -3.74 22.45 -2.03
C VAL A 41 -2.45 22.43 -2.87
N LYS A 42 -1.33 22.02 -2.27
CA LYS A 42 -0.08 21.80 -3.02
C LYS A 42 -0.24 20.60 -3.93
N TRP A 43 0.22 20.71 -5.17
CA TRP A 43 0.13 19.64 -6.15
C TRP A 43 1.49 19.43 -6.80
N THR A 44 2.06 18.26 -6.57
CA THR A 44 3.39 17.86 -7.06
C THR A 44 3.24 16.62 -7.92
N ALA A 45 3.99 16.54 -9.01
CA ALA A 45 4.17 15.31 -9.76
C ALA A 45 5.62 14.85 -9.59
N ALA A 46 5.82 13.60 -9.18
CA ALA A 46 7.15 13.00 -9.13
C ALA A 46 7.76 12.90 -10.55
N PRO A 47 9.09 12.72 -10.68
CA PRO A 47 9.76 12.60 -11.96
C PRO A 47 9.14 11.49 -12.81
N LYS A 48 8.55 11.88 -13.94
CA LYS A 48 7.84 10.94 -14.80
C LYS A 48 8.84 9.99 -15.49
N PRO A 49 8.76 8.67 -15.25
CA PRO A 49 9.78 7.73 -15.71
C PRO A 49 9.68 7.49 -17.23
N GLN A 50 10.77 7.13 -17.89
CA GLN A 50 10.79 6.75 -19.30
C GLN A 50 10.22 5.35 -19.54
N LEU A 51 10.35 4.46 -18.55
CA LEU A 51 9.89 3.07 -18.59
C LEU A 51 10.51 2.27 -19.75
N LEU A 52 11.79 2.52 -20.04
CA LEU A 52 12.56 1.75 -21.01
C LEU A 52 12.77 0.31 -20.51
N ASP A 53 13.18 -0.60 -21.40
CA ASP A 53 13.45 -1.99 -21.01
C ASP A 53 14.52 -2.10 -19.91
N ALA A 54 15.42 -1.12 -19.80
CA ALA A 54 16.41 -1.01 -18.72
C ALA A 54 15.79 -0.92 -17.31
N GLN A 55 14.53 -0.46 -17.20
CA GLN A 55 13.80 -0.40 -15.93
C GLN A 55 13.35 -1.78 -15.45
N TYR A 56 13.39 -2.82 -16.29
CA TYR A 56 12.86 -4.15 -15.99
C TYR A 56 13.89 -5.24 -16.20
N ASN A 57 13.97 -6.18 -15.27
CA ASN A 57 14.67 -7.43 -15.50
C ASN A 57 13.78 -8.36 -16.34
N LEU A 58 14.02 -8.38 -17.67
CA LEU A 58 13.24 -9.19 -18.62
C LEU A 58 13.35 -10.71 -18.37
N ASN A 59 14.36 -11.16 -17.62
CA ASN A 59 14.55 -12.55 -17.23
C ASN A 59 14.20 -12.78 -15.76
N PHE A 60 13.32 -11.95 -15.18
CA PHE A 60 12.91 -12.09 -13.80
C PHE A 60 12.28 -13.45 -13.52
N GLN A 61 12.66 -14.03 -12.39
CA GLN A 61 12.05 -15.23 -11.82
C GLN A 61 11.86 -14.99 -10.33
N PHE A 62 10.74 -15.48 -9.80
CA PHE A 62 10.47 -15.37 -8.37
C PHE A 62 11.58 -16.05 -7.55
N PRO A 63 12.04 -15.42 -6.47
CA PRO A 63 13.04 -16.02 -5.60
C PRO A 63 12.50 -17.31 -4.97
N GLN A 64 13.37 -18.31 -4.82
CA GLN A 64 13.04 -19.52 -4.06
C GLN A 64 12.86 -19.19 -2.57
N THR A 65 12.05 -19.97 -1.87
CA THR A 65 11.81 -19.83 -0.43
C THR A 65 13.13 -19.71 0.35
N GLY A 66 13.24 -18.69 1.20
CA GLY A 66 14.42 -18.44 2.03
C GLY A 66 15.56 -17.68 1.34
N LYS A 67 15.41 -17.27 0.07
CA LYS A 67 16.31 -16.31 -0.58
C LYS A 67 15.87 -14.87 -0.32
N PRO A 68 16.79 -13.88 -0.40
CA PRO A 68 16.42 -12.47 -0.28
C PRO A 68 15.39 -12.08 -1.34
N SER A 69 14.44 -11.21 -0.96
CA SER A 69 13.44 -10.67 -1.87
C SER A 69 14.11 -9.97 -3.05
N ARG A 70 13.60 -10.22 -4.25
CA ARG A 70 14.03 -9.58 -5.51
C ARG A 70 12.80 -9.20 -6.29
N PHE A 71 12.88 -8.07 -6.98
CA PHE A 71 11.77 -7.51 -7.74
C PHE A 71 12.13 -7.37 -9.22
N VAL A 72 11.10 -7.19 -10.05
CA VAL A 72 11.24 -7.06 -11.51
C VAL A 72 11.83 -5.73 -11.92
N VAL A 73 11.55 -4.66 -11.17
CA VAL A 73 12.12 -3.32 -11.42
C VAL A 73 13.60 -3.25 -11.04
N THR A 74 14.35 -2.50 -11.82
CA THR A 74 15.77 -2.18 -11.58
C THR A 74 15.90 -0.82 -10.87
N GLU A 75 17.13 -0.34 -10.70
CA GLU A 75 17.43 1.01 -10.19
C GLU A 75 17.85 1.93 -11.36
N PHE A 76 17.25 1.78 -12.55
CA PHE A 76 17.55 2.61 -13.72
C PHE A 76 17.02 4.05 -13.56
N GLU A 77 15.79 4.19 -13.09
CA GLU A 77 15.19 5.49 -12.76
C GLU A 77 14.22 5.38 -11.57
N PRO A 78 13.84 6.49 -10.90
CA PRO A 78 12.92 6.45 -9.77
C PRO A 78 11.52 5.97 -10.18
N THR A 79 11.04 4.89 -9.58
CA THR A 79 9.65 4.44 -9.73
C THR A 79 9.05 4.04 -8.39
N PHE A 80 7.78 4.37 -8.17
CA PHE A 80 6.99 3.86 -7.07
C PHE A 80 5.48 3.98 -7.34
N ASP A 81 4.70 3.12 -6.70
CA ASP A 81 3.26 3.30 -6.53
C ASP A 81 3.01 3.86 -5.12
N ALA A 82 2.09 4.82 -5.00
CA ALA A 82 1.78 5.43 -3.70
C ALA A 82 1.18 4.43 -2.69
N ALA A 83 0.58 3.34 -3.17
CA ALA A 83 0.03 2.25 -2.35
C ALA A 83 1.09 1.33 -1.72
N ASP A 84 2.38 1.48 -2.07
CA ASP A 84 3.47 0.86 -1.31
C ASP A 84 3.79 1.61 -0.01
N PHE A 85 3.07 2.70 0.29
CA PHE A 85 3.28 3.53 1.48
C PHE A 85 1.99 3.68 2.32
N VAL A 86 2.14 3.57 3.64
CA VAL A 86 1.11 3.90 4.64
C VAL A 86 1.60 4.97 5.60
N ARG A 87 0.69 5.80 6.09
CA ARG A 87 1.01 7.07 6.75
C ARG A 87 0.65 7.05 8.23
N CYS A 88 1.59 7.44 9.10
CA CYS A 88 1.44 7.56 10.54
C CYS A 88 1.93 8.95 11.01
N GLY A 89 1.28 10.01 10.55
CA GLY A 89 1.69 11.38 10.87
C GLY A 89 3.03 11.73 10.24
N ARG A 90 4.06 11.98 11.07
CA ARG A 90 5.43 12.32 10.63
C ARG A 90 6.23 11.10 10.17
N ASP A 91 5.75 9.90 10.46
CA ASP A 91 6.40 8.65 10.07
C ASP A 91 5.57 7.98 8.98
N ILE A 92 6.22 7.60 7.88
CA ILE A 92 5.63 6.90 6.74
C ILE A 92 6.32 5.55 6.67
N PHE A 93 5.55 4.49 6.48
CA PHE A 93 6.10 3.15 6.29
C PHE A 93 5.93 2.76 4.83
N GLY A 94 6.99 2.22 4.23
CA GLY A 94 6.96 1.74 2.86
C GLY A 94 7.66 0.40 2.70
N GLN A 95 7.61 -0.14 1.48
CA GLN A 95 8.33 -1.36 1.11
C GLN A 95 8.92 -1.22 -0.30
N LYS A 96 9.98 -1.99 -0.57
CA LYS A 96 10.33 -2.30 -1.96
C LYS A 96 9.34 -3.32 -2.51
N SER A 97 9.00 -3.21 -3.79
CA SER A 97 8.00 -4.04 -4.45
C SER A 97 8.33 -4.24 -5.93
N HIS A 98 7.45 -4.91 -6.67
CA HIS A 98 7.55 -5.00 -8.13
C HIS A 98 7.42 -3.67 -8.88
N VAL A 99 7.03 -2.58 -8.21
CA VAL A 99 6.87 -1.24 -8.83
C VAL A 99 7.64 -0.14 -8.09
N THR A 100 8.02 -0.38 -6.83
CA THR A 100 8.71 0.58 -5.97
C THR A 100 10.17 0.17 -5.76
N ASN A 101 11.09 0.97 -6.31
CA ASN A 101 12.53 0.75 -6.19
C ASN A 101 13.20 1.69 -5.16
N SER A 102 14.50 1.51 -4.92
CA SER A 102 15.24 2.30 -3.93
C SER A 102 15.32 3.76 -4.34
N LEU A 103 15.52 4.04 -5.64
CA LEU A 103 15.52 5.41 -6.16
C LEU A 103 14.18 6.14 -5.95
N GLY A 104 13.05 5.44 -6.10
CA GLY A 104 11.72 5.98 -5.84
C GLY A 104 11.50 6.32 -4.37
N ILE A 105 11.90 5.41 -3.48
CA ILE A 105 11.89 5.63 -2.03
C ILE A 105 12.78 6.81 -1.63
N GLU A 106 14.01 6.86 -2.16
CA GLU A 106 14.98 7.92 -1.89
C GLU A 106 14.46 9.28 -2.38
N TRP A 107 13.83 9.32 -3.55
CA TRP A 107 13.18 10.54 -4.05
C TRP A 107 12.11 11.02 -3.07
N LEU A 108 11.22 10.13 -2.62
CA LEU A 108 10.14 10.50 -1.72
C LEU A 108 10.67 10.95 -0.35
N GLN A 109 11.71 10.27 0.16
CA GLN A 109 12.36 10.64 1.42
C GLN A 109 12.97 12.04 1.31
N ARG A 110 13.71 12.33 0.23
CA ARG A 110 14.32 13.65 0.01
C ARG A 110 13.27 14.74 -0.19
N HIS A 111 12.19 14.44 -0.90
CA HIS A 111 11.09 15.40 -1.12
C HIS A 111 10.40 15.80 0.18
N LEU A 112 10.36 14.91 1.17
CA LEU A 112 9.65 15.10 2.43
C LEU A 112 10.56 15.28 3.66
N GLU A 113 11.88 15.42 3.47
CA GLU A 113 12.90 15.26 4.52
C GLU A 113 12.81 16.29 5.66
N ASP A 114 12.26 17.47 5.38
CA ASP A 114 12.12 18.54 6.37
C ASP A 114 11.18 18.14 7.53
N GLU A 115 10.13 17.37 7.25
CA GLU A 115 9.03 17.14 8.22
C GLU A 115 8.71 15.65 8.44
N TYR A 116 9.08 14.77 7.50
CA TYR A 116 8.69 13.37 7.49
C TYR A 116 9.87 12.40 7.40
N ARG A 117 9.68 11.20 7.94
CA ARG A 117 10.63 10.09 7.91
C ARG A 117 9.98 8.89 7.25
N ILE A 118 10.71 8.24 6.35
CA ILE A 118 10.27 7.02 5.68
C ILE A 118 11.01 5.82 6.28
N HIS A 119 10.27 4.83 6.74
CA HIS A 119 10.77 3.58 7.29
C HIS A 119 10.43 2.45 6.35
N ILE A 120 11.42 1.70 5.90
CA ILE A 120 11.20 0.58 4.98
C ILE A 120 11.09 -0.73 5.74
N ILE A 121 10.02 -1.49 5.47
CA ILE A 121 9.85 -2.86 5.96
C ILE A 121 10.31 -3.88 4.91
N GLU A 122 10.65 -5.08 5.36
CA GLU A 122 10.94 -6.21 4.50
C GLU A 122 9.69 -7.08 4.37
N SER A 123 9.12 -7.17 3.17
CA SER A 123 8.03 -8.09 2.87
C SER A 123 8.58 -9.46 2.46
N HIS A 124 7.99 -10.51 3.02
CA HIS A 124 8.24 -11.90 2.62
C HIS A 124 7.38 -12.35 1.43
N CYS A 125 6.42 -11.53 0.98
CA CYS A 125 5.60 -11.83 -0.18
C CYS A 125 6.46 -11.78 -1.46
N PRO A 126 6.66 -12.91 -2.18
CA PRO A 126 7.41 -12.90 -3.44
C PRO A 126 6.76 -12.05 -4.51
N GLU A 127 5.43 -11.92 -4.48
CA GLU A 127 4.59 -11.14 -5.39
C GLU A 127 4.30 -9.71 -4.88
N ALA A 128 5.12 -9.19 -3.94
CA ALA A 128 4.82 -7.91 -3.29
C ALA A 128 4.56 -6.77 -4.29
N LEU A 129 3.33 -6.26 -4.22
CA LEU A 129 2.81 -5.11 -4.95
C LEU A 129 1.80 -4.45 -4.01
N HIS A 130 2.14 -3.24 -3.55
CA HIS A 130 1.40 -2.49 -2.53
C HIS A 130 1.52 -3.09 -1.12
N ILE A 131 1.49 -2.21 -0.11
CA ILE A 131 1.76 -2.58 1.30
C ILE A 131 0.48 -2.79 2.11
N ASP A 132 -0.68 -2.38 1.58
CA ASP A 132 -1.96 -2.28 2.27
C ASP A 132 -2.74 -3.60 2.40
N THR A 133 -2.07 -4.72 2.14
CA THR A 133 -2.44 -6.09 2.58
C THR A 133 -1.34 -6.75 3.43
N THR A 134 -0.32 -5.97 3.80
CA THR A 134 0.87 -6.40 4.55
C THR A 134 0.97 -5.66 5.88
N LEU A 135 0.86 -4.33 5.86
CA LEU A 135 0.98 -3.45 7.02
C LEU A 135 -0.06 -2.33 6.94
N MET A 136 -0.99 -2.29 7.90
CA MET A 136 -2.13 -1.36 7.90
C MET A 136 -2.30 -0.66 9.24
N PRO A 137 -1.89 0.62 9.38
CA PRO A 137 -2.19 1.43 10.55
C PRO A 137 -3.71 1.63 10.70
N LEU A 138 -4.24 1.33 11.88
CA LEU A 138 -5.69 1.45 12.14
C LEU A 138 -6.03 2.64 13.04
N ALA A 139 -5.22 2.90 14.06
CA ALA A 139 -5.40 3.99 15.01
C ALA A 139 -4.03 4.38 15.62
N PRO A 140 -3.91 5.52 16.32
CA PRO A 140 -2.69 5.85 17.05
C PRO A 140 -2.25 4.69 17.95
N GLY A 141 -1.04 4.17 17.71
CA GLY A 141 -0.51 3.05 18.49
C GLY A 141 -1.05 1.67 18.11
N LYS A 142 -1.89 1.50 17.08
CA LYS A 142 -2.43 0.20 16.64
C LYS A 142 -2.15 -0.06 15.17
N ILE A 143 -1.47 -1.18 14.88
CA ILE A 143 -1.09 -1.55 13.51
C ILE A 143 -1.46 -3.00 13.20
N LEU A 144 -2.20 -3.20 12.12
CA LEU A 144 -2.56 -4.52 11.60
C LEU A 144 -1.42 -5.05 10.73
N VAL A 145 -1.01 -6.30 10.98
CA VAL A 145 0.11 -6.95 10.32
C VAL A 145 -0.33 -8.28 9.72
N ASN A 146 0.09 -8.55 8.49
CA ASN A 146 -0.06 -9.83 7.83
C ASN A 146 0.91 -10.87 8.44
N PRO A 147 0.42 -12.01 8.97
CA PRO A 147 1.27 -13.01 9.62
C PRO A 147 2.22 -13.76 8.68
N GLU A 148 1.93 -13.79 7.38
CA GLU A 148 2.77 -14.50 6.39
C GLU A 148 3.82 -13.59 5.77
N PHE A 149 3.46 -12.33 5.55
CA PHE A 149 4.30 -11.40 4.79
C PHE A 149 5.26 -10.60 5.67
N VAL A 150 5.11 -10.64 7.00
CA VAL A 150 5.91 -9.85 7.94
C VAL A 150 6.48 -10.71 9.06
N ASP A 151 7.80 -10.64 9.24
CA ASP A 151 8.43 -11.04 10.51
C ASP A 151 8.35 -9.88 11.51
N VAL A 152 7.46 -10.01 12.49
CA VAL A 152 7.24 -9.00 13.54
C VAL A 152 8.51 -8.63 14.31
N ASN A 153 9.50 -9.52 14.38
CA ASN A 153 10.76 -9.26 15.08
C ASN A 153 11.71 -8.34 14.30
N LYS A 154 11.48 -8.20 12.99
CA LYS A 154 12.27 -7.37 12.07
C LYS A 154 11.60 -6.03 11.74
N LEU A 155 10.41 -5.78 12.26
CA LEU A 155 9.74 -4.50 12.07
C LEU A 155 10.58 -3.32 12.60
N PRO A 156 10.46 -2.12 12.00
CA PRO A 156 11.14 -0.92 12.47
C PRO A 156 10.95 -0.70 13.97
N LYS A 157 12.04 -0.38 14.68
CA LYS A 157 12.04 -0.26 16.15
C LYS A 157 11.02 0.74 16.70
N ILE A 158 10.62 1.73 15.90
CA ILE A 158 9.58 2.71 16.24
C ILE A 158 8.21 2.06 16.51
N LEU A 159 7.93 0.90 15.90
CA LEU A 159 6.69 0.16 16.11
C LEU A 159 6.69 -0.67 17.41
N LYS A 160 7.81 -0.78 18.14
CA LYS A 160 7.87 -1.56 19.38
C LYS A 160 6.97 -1.02 20.51
N SER A 161 6.58 0.25 20.44
CA SER A 161 5.66 0.86 21.40
C SER A 161 4.19 0.77 20.97
N TRP A 162 3.91 0.14 19.83
CA TRP A 162 2.56 0.00 19.27
C TRP A 162 2.02 -1.40 19.54
N ASP A 163 0.71 -1.50 19.63
CA ASP A 163 -0.01 -2.77 19.61
C ASP A 163 0.02 -3.35 18.20
N ILE A 164 0.79 -4.42 18.03
CA ILE A 164 0.86 -5.19 16.79
C ILE A 164 -0.31 -6.17 16.77
N LEU A 165 -1.29 -5.88 15.91
CA LEU A 165 -2.50 -6.68 15.71
C LEU A 165 -2.21 -7.67 14.58
N VAL A 166 -1.95 -8.92 14.91
CA VAL A 166 -1.69 -9.95 13.91
C VAL A 166 -3.03 -10.37 13.29
N ALA A 167 -3.15 -10.24 11.97
CA ALA A 167 -4.37 -10.59 11.26
C ALA A 167 -4.72 -12.08 11.42
N PRO A 168 -6.00 -12.43 11.62
CA PRO A 168 -6.42 -13.82 11.58
C PRO A 168 -6.31 -14.37 10.15
N TYR A 169 -6.05 -15.67 10.02
CA TYR A 169 -6.11 -16.33 8.73
C TYR A 169 -7.54 -16.26 8.15
N PRO A 170 -7.68 -15.91 6.87
CA PRO A 170 -8.97 -15.97 6.20
C PRO A 170 -9.45 -17.43 6.15
N ASN A 171 -10.72 -17.65 6.39
CA ASN A 171 -11.38 -18.95 6.21
C ASN A 171 -12.21 -18.99 4.90
N HIS A 172 -12.05 -17.97 4.06
CA HIS A 172 -12.79 -17.77 2.82
C HIS A 172 -11.82 -17.41 1.70
N ILE A 173 -11.87 -18.17 0.61
CA ILE A 173 -11.13 -17.85 -0.61
C ILE A 173 -12.13 -17.20 -1.57
N PRO A 174 -11.95 -15.91 -1.92
CA PRO A 174 -12.86 -15.22 -2.81
C PRO A 174 -13.01 -15.96 -4.14
N GLN A 175 -14.24 -16.32 -4.50
CA GLN A 175 -14.51 -16.97 -5.77
C GLN A 175 -14.68 -15.94 -6.88
N ASN A 176 -13.68 -15.83 -7.76
CA ASN A 176 -13.84 -15.12 -9.02
C ASN A 176 -13.11 -15.87 -10.16
N GLN A 177 -13.51 -15.60 -11.41
CA GLN A 177 -12.99 -16.31 -12.58
C GLN A 177 -11.52 -15.99 -12.90
N LEU A 178 -11.01 -14.85 -12.44
CA LEU A 178 -9.66 -14.36 -12.77
C LEU A 178 -8.61 -14.71 -11.71
N ARG A 179 -9.02 -14.99 -10.47
CA ARG A 179 -8.19 -15.34 -9.29
C ARG A 179 -6.94 -14.47 -9.09
N LEU A 180 -7.07 -13.16 -9.33
CA LEU A 180 -5.95 -12.21 -9.30
C LEU A 180 -5.65 -11.64 -7.90
N VAL A 181 -6.46 -11.93 -6.89
CA VAL A 181 -6.35 -11.30 -5.57
C VAL A 181 -5.98 -12.31 -4.50
N SER A 182 -5.03 -11.92 -3.67
CA SER A 182 -4.60 -12.66 -2.49
C SER A 182 -5.76 -12.91 -1.54
N GLU A 183 -5.73 -14.05 -0.84
CA GLU A 183 -6.62 -14.31 0.29
C GLU A 183 -6.53 -13.25 1.40
N TRP A 184 -5.43 -12.49 1.43
CA TRP A 184 -5.17 -11.39 2.37
C TRP A 184 -5.90 -10.07 2.03
N ALA A 185 -6.80 -10.05 1.03
CA ALA A 185 -7.62 -8.87 0.72
C ALA A 185 -8.46 -8.35 1.91
N GLY A 186 -8.74 -9.20 2.91
CA GLY A 186 -9.43 -8.80 4.13
C GLY A 186 -8.68 -7.78 4.98
N LEU A 187 -7.36 -7.60 4.79
CA LEU A 187 -6.58 -6.55 5.47
C LEU A 187 -6.77 -5.15 4.86
N ASN A 188 -7.25 -5.07 3.62
CA ASN A 188 -7.39 -3.83 2.86
C ASN A 188 -8.66 -3.04 3.28
N VAL A 189 -8.75 -2.76 4.58
CA VAL A 189 -9.85 -2.07 5.26
C VAL A 189 -9.73 -0.56 5.11
N LEU A 190 -10.85 0.16 5.28
CA LEU A 190 -10.85 1.63 5.31
C LEU A 190 -11.29 2.15 6.68
N MET A 191 -10.39 2.85 7.38
CA MET A 191 -10.72 3.56 8.62
C MET A 191 -11.48 4.85 8.30
N LEU A 192 -12.61 5.07 8.97
CA LEU A 192 -13.37 6.33 8.90
C LEU A 192 -13.00 7.28 10.04
N ASP A 193 -12.59 6.71 11.17
CA ASP A 193 -11.96 7.35 12.32
C ASP A 193 -11.21 6.27 13.12
N GLU A 194 -10.79 6.57 14.34
CA GLU A 194 -9.99 5.65 15.18
C GLU A 194 -10.76 4.41 15.67
N GLU A 195 -12.09 4.34 15.46
CA GLU A 195 -12.91 3.20 15.88
C GLU A 195 -13.65 2.52 14.71
N ARG A 196 -14.24 3.30 13.80
CA ARG A 196 -15.09 2.80 12.71
C ARG A 196 -14.23 2.36 11.52
N VAL A 197 -14.41 1.10 11.11
CA VAL A 197 -13.63 0.45 10.06
C VAL A 197 -14.54 -0.23 9.04
N ILE A 198 -14.41 0.08 7.76
CA ILE A 198 -15.11 -0.65 6.69
C ILE A 198 -14.33 -1.93 6.38
N VAL A 199 -15.02 -3.06 6.39
CA VAL A 199 -14.45 -4.40 6.15
C VAL A 199 -15.39 -5.25 5.31
N GLU A 200 -14.83 -6.20 4.56
CA GLU A 200 -15.59 -7.00 3.61
C GLU A 200 -16.46 -8.03 4.35
N LYS A 201 -17.69 -8.24 3.86
CA LYS A 201 -18.73 -9.05 4.51
C LYS A 201 -18.35 -10.51 4.74
N ASN A 202 -17.66 -11.15 3.81
CA ASN A 202 -17.27 -12.55 3.89
C ASN A 202 -15.97 -12.75 4.69
N GLN A 203 -15.32 -11.68 5.14
CA GLN A 203 -14.13 -11.73 5.99
C GLN A 203 -14.50 -11.87 7.48
N GLU A 204 -15.25 -12.91 7.82
CA GLU A 204 -15.77 -13.15 9.18
C GLU A 204 -14.67 -13.18 10.27
N PRO A 205 -13.50 -13.85 10.07
CA PRO A 205 -12.44 -13.83 11.07
C PRO A 205 -11.92 -12.42 11.34
N MET A 206 -11.75 -11.61 10.29
CA MET A 206 -11.30 -10.23 10.41
C MET A 206 -12.35 -9.37 11.12
N ILE A 207 -13.63 -9.51 10.77
CA ILE A 207 -14.73 -8.80 11.44
C ILE A 207 -14.73 -9.11 12.95
N LYS A 208 -14.53 -10.38 13.33
CA LYS A 208 -14.46 -10.78 14.74
C LYS A 208 -13.23 -10.18 15.43
N ALA A 209 -12.05 -10.30 14.82
CA ALA A 209 -10.81 -9.76 15.40
C ALA A 209 -10.89 -8.25 15.61
N LEU A 210 -11.41 -7.50 14.64
CA LEU A 210 -11.61 -6.05 14.76
C LEU A 210 -12.53 -5.69 15.94
N LYS A 211 -13.63 -6.43 16.15
CA LYS A 211 -14.51 -6.23 17.33
C LYS A 211 -13.77 -6.53 18.63
N ASP A 212 -13.03 -7.64 18.69
CA ASP A 212 -12.28 -8.05 19.87
C ASP A 212 -11.17 -7.04 20.23
N TRP A 213 -10.59 -6.36 19.24
CA TRP A 213 -9.60 -5.29 19.41
C TRP A 213 -10.22 -3.90 19.73
N GLY A 214 -11.55 -3.83 19.82
CA GLY A 214 -12.31 -2.63 20.22
C GLY A 214 -12.75 -1.72 19.08
N PHE A 215 -12.59 -2.13 17.81
CA PHE A 215 -13.09 -1.38 16.66
C PHE A 215 -14.59 -1.66 16.43
N LYS A 216 -15.21 -0.84 15.57
CA LYS A 216 -16.61 -0.91 15.16
C LYS A 216 -16.71 -1.21 13.65
N PRO A 217 -16.71 -2.49 13.24
CA PRO A 217 -16.78 -2.86 11.84
C PRO A 217 -18.09 -2.43 11.18
N ILE A 218 -17.97 -1.79 10.02
CA ILE A 218 -19.05 -1.48 9.08
C ILE A 218 -18.88 -2.43 7.90
N VAL A 219 -19.78 -3.41 7.83
CA VAL A 219 -19.67 -4.48 6.86
C VAL A 219 -20.19 -4.04 5.49
N CYS A 220 -19.43 -4.33 4.43
CA CYS A 220 -19.83 -4.09 3.04
C CYS A 220 -19.45 -5.28 2.15
N SER A 221 -20.34 -5.70 1.26
CA SER A 221 -19.98 -6.71 0.24
C SER A 221 -19.17 -6.05 -0.88
N PHE A 222 -17.94 -6.51 -1.09
CA PHE A 222 -17.02 -5.85 -2.04
C PHE A 222 -16.16 -6.80 -2.87
N GLU A 223 -16.35 -8.12 -2.77
CA GLU A 223 -15.53 -9.09 -3.51
C GLU A 223 -15.63 -8.97 -5.04
N SER A 224 -16.72 -8.41 -5.56
CA SER A 224 -16.86 -8.12 -7.00
C SER A 224 -15.87 -7.06 -7.49
N TYR A 225 -15.27 -6.29 -6.58
CA TYR A 225 -14.21 -5.33 -6.91
C TYR A 225 -12.82 -5.97 -6.95
N TYR A 226 -12.62 -7.13 -6.31
CA TYR A 226 -11.33 -7.80 -6.23
C TYR A 226 -10.69 -8.05 -7.61
N PRO A 227 -11.42 -8.49 -8.66
CA PRO A 227 -10.84 -8.63 -9.99
C PRO A 227 -10.16 -7.37 -10.56
N PHE A 228 -10.45 -6.18 -9.99
CA PHE A 228 -9.82 -4.90 -10.31
C PHE A 228 -8.66 -4.53 -9.36
N LEU A 229 -8.07 -5.55 -8.70
CA LEU A 229 -6.83 -5.48 -7.92
C LEU A 229 -6.91 -4.61 -6.65
N GLY A 230 -8.03 -4.64 -5.92
CA GLY A 230 -8.11 -3.92 -4.65
C GLY A 230 -9.37 -4.15 -3.83
N SER A 231 -9.40 -3.55 -2.64
CA SER A 231 -10.58 -3.43 -1.78
C SER A 231 -10.78 -1.97 -1.37
N PHE A 232 -11.32 -1.71 -0.17
CA PHE A 232 -11.73 -0.36 0.25
C PHE A 232 -10.58 0.65 0.32
N HIS A 233 -9.40 0.26 0.81
CA HIS A 233 -8.27 1.18 0.91
C HIS A 233 -7.69 1.52 -0.47
N CYS A 234 -7.56 0.53 -1.37
CA CYS A 234 -7.09 0.76 -2.74
C CYS A 234 -8.07 1.62 -3.56
N ALA A 235 -9.38 1.42 -3.33
CA ALA A 235 -10.45 2.12 -4.01
C ALA A 235 -10.61 3.60 -3.58
N THR A 236 -9.88 4.05 -2.55
CA THR A 236 -9.97 5.41 -2.00
C THR A 236 -8.64 6.15 -1.95
#